data_AF-A0A929ZJ88-F1
#
_entry.id   AF-A0A929ZJ88-F1
#
_cell.length_a   1.000
_cell.length_b   1.000
_cell.length_c   1.000
_cell.angle_alpha   90.00
_cell.angle_beta   90.00
_cell.angle_gamma   90.00
#
_symmetry.space_group_name_H-M   'P 1'
#
loop_
_entity.id
_entity.type
_entity.pdbx_description
1 polymer ?
#
loop_
_entity_poly.entity_id
_entity_poly.type
_entity_poly.pdbx_seq_one_letter_code
_entity_poly.pdbx_strand_id
1 'polypeptide(L)' 'MENFEHYIPTKLYFGKGAISHLAKSLNEYGKRVLLTYGGGSIKKIGLYD' A
#
# COMPACT_ATOMS: atom_id res chain seq x y z
N MET A 1 -10.32 13.90 29.08
CA MET A 1 -9.98 12.90 28.05
C MET A 1 -10.71 11.66 28.48
N GLU A 2 -11.66 11.23 27.66
CA GLU A 2 -12.58 10.14 28.01
C GLU A 2 -12.00 8.79 27.63
N ASN A 3 -12.57 7.73 28.18
CA ASN A 3 -12.23 6.37 27.79
C ASN A 3 -12.70 6.10 26.36
N PHE A 4 -11.80 5.58 25.53
CA PHE A 4 -12.12 5.15 24.18
C PHE A 4 -11.32 3.89 23.83
N GLU A 5 -11.91 3.07 22.95
CA GLU A 5 -11.20 2.00 22.25
C GLU A 5 -10.91 2.48 20.83
N HIS A 6 -9.69 2.21 20.35
CA HIS A 6 -9.28 2.59 19.00
C HIS A 6 -8.66 1.39 18.30
N TYR A 7 -9.17 1.09 17.11
CA TYR A 7 -8.70 -0.01 16.29
C TYR A 7 -8.25 0.51 14.93
N ILE A 8 -6.95 0.40 14.65
CA ILE A 8 -6.34 0.77 13.36
C ILE A 8 -5.67 -0.47 12.76
N PRO A 9 -6.40 -1.31 12.03
CA PRO A 9 -5.86 -2.54 11.44
C PRO A 9 -4.89 -2.29 10.29
N THR A 10 -4.88 -1.07 9.74
CA THR A 10 -4.07 -0.72 8.58
C THR A 10 -2.58 -0.84 8.90
N LYS A 11 -1.91 -1.79 8.26
CA LYS A 11 -0.46 -1.95 8.36
C LYS A 11 0.26 -0.87 7.57
N LEU A 12 1.05 -0.05 8.25
CA LEU A 12 1.82 1.02 7.64
C LEU A 12 3.25 0.56 7.32
N TYR A 13 3.64 0.63 6.05
CA TYR A 13 5.04 0.55 5.63
C TYR A 13 5.55 1.96 5.35
N PHE A 14 6.56 2.40 6.09
CA PHE A 14 7.08 3.77 6.04
C PHE A 14 8.58 3.79 5.73
N GLY A 15 9.02 4.82 5.01
CA GLY A 15 10.43 5.06 4.68
C GLY A 15 10.78 4.79 3.22
N LYS A 16 12.00 5.21 2.83
CA LYS A 16 12.56 4.99 1.48
C LYS A 16 12.68 3.49 1.22
N GLY A 17 12.14 3.00 0.10
CA GLY A 17 12.20 1.58 -0.28
C GLY A 17 11.11 0.69 0.35
N ALA A 18 10.14 1.26 1.08
CA ALA A 18 9.03 0.52 1.68
C ALA A 18 8.21 -0.31 0.69
N ILE A 19 8.22 0.06 -0.61
CA ILE A 19 7.56 -0.68 -1.70
C ILE A 19 8.02 -2.14 -1.81
N SER A 20 9.23 -2.47 -1.33
CA SER A 20 9.75 -3.85 -1.29
C SER A 20 8.89 -4.82 -0.47
N HIS A 21 8.08 -4.32 0.47
CA HIS A 21 7.14 -5.14 1.24
C HIS A 21 5.84 -5.49 0.49
N LEU A 22 5.57 -4.87 -0.65
CA LEU A 22 4.31 -5.00 -1.37
C LEU A 22 4.01 -6.45 -1.75
N ALA A 23 4.95 -7.14 -2.41
CA ALA A 23 4.77 -8.52 -2.85
C ALA A 23 4.43 -9.47 -1.68
N LYS A 24 5.18 -9.36 -0.58
CA LYS A 24 4.93 -10.17 0.63
C LYS A 24 3.54 -9.89 1.21
N SER A 25 3.11 -8.63 1.21
CA SER A 25 1.80 -8.24 1.79
C SER A 25 0.63 -8.68 0.91
N LEU A 26 0.79 -8.64 -0.42
CA LEU A 26 -0.26 -9.05 -1.35
C LEU A 26 -0.52 -10.57 -1.36
N ASN A 27 0.46 -11.38 -0.95
CA ASN A 27 0.30 -12.84 -0.86
C ASN A 27 -0.86 -13.28 0.04
N GLU A 28 -1.29 -12.43 0.97
CA GLU A 28 -2.43 -12.67 1.87
C GLU A 28 -3.80 -12.57 1.14
N TYR A 29 -3.84 -11.94 -0.04
CA TYR A 29 -5.08 -11.58 -0.74
C TYR A 29 -5.31 -12.33 -2.06
N GLY A 30 -4.33 -13.12 -2.51
CA GLY A 30 -4.43 -13.99 -3.69
C GLY A 30 -3.49 -13.63 -4.84
N LYS A 31 -3.72 -14.25 -6.00
CA LYS A 31 -2.82 -14.20 -7.16
C LYS A 31 -3.18 -13.14 -8.22
N ARG A 32 -4.37 -12.53 -8.11
CA ARG A 32 -4.89 -11.56 -9.09
C ARG A 32 -5.26 -10.28 -8.38
N VAL A 33 -4.71 -9.17 -8.85
CA VAL A 33 -4.96 -7.84 -8.32
C VAL A 33 -5.44 -6.91 -9.43
N LEU A 34 -6.24 -5.92 -9.07
CA LEU A 34 -6.56 -4.79 -9.93
C LEU A 34 -5.75 -3.59 -9.45
N LEU A 35 -4.84 -3.09 -10.28
CA LEU A 35 -4.08 -1.88 -10.00
C LEU A 35 -4.81 -0.67 -10.57
N THR A 36 -5.35 0.18 -9.69
CA THR A 36 -6.03 1.43 -10.08
C THR A 36 -5.11 2.63 -9.85
N TYR A 37 -5.04 3.55 -10.82
CA TYR A 37 -4.32 4.82 -10.70
C TYR A 37 -5.01 5.91 -11.52
N GLY A 38 -4.70 7.19 -11.23
CA GLY A 38 -5.30 8.35 -11.88
C GLY A 38 -4.69 8.69 -13.25
N GLY A 39 -4.52 9.99 -13.54
CA GLY A 39 -4.09 10.53 -14.85
C GLY A 39 -2.67 10.19 -15.33
N GLY A 40 -2.02 9.17 -14.78
CA GLY A 40 -0.74 8.64 -15.29
C GLY A 40 0.52 9.29 -14.72
N SER A 41 0.44 10.12 -13.68
CA SER A 41 1.62 10.70 -13.02
C SER A 41 2.62 9.64 -12.55
N ILE A 42 2.14 8.52 -11.98
CA ILE A 42 3.00 7.42 -11.52
C ILE A 42 3.78 6.73 -12.64
N LYS A 43 3.27 6.77 -13.87
CA LYS A 43 3.98 6.28 -15.06
C LYS A 43 5.04 7.28 -15.50
N LYS A 44 4.69 8.58 -15.54
CA LYS A 44 5.62 9.66 -15.94
C LYS A 44 6.88 9.71 -15.07
N ILE A 45 6.76 9.38 -13.78
CA ILE A 45 7.88 9.38 -12.83
C ILE A 45 8.58 8.01 -12.71
N GLY A 46 8.17 7.00 -13.49
CA GLY A 46 8.75 5.65 -13.46
C GLY A 46 8.42 4.85 -12.20
N LEU A 47 7.38 5.20 -11.44
CA LEU A 47 6.94 4.42 -10.27
C LEU A 47 6.13 3.18 -10.67
N TYR A 48 5.46 3.23 -11.81
CA TYR A 48 4.67 2.10 -12.33
C TYR A 48 5.55 0.98 -12.88
N ASP A 49 6.69 1.34 -13.47
CA ASP A 49 7.61 0.43 -14.14
C ASP A 49 8.54 -0.28 -13.12
#